data_AF-A0A928RWJ2-F1
#
_entry.id   AF-A0A928RWJ2-F1
#
_cell.length_a   1.000
_cell.length_b   1.000
_cell.length_c   1.000
_cell.angle_alpha   90.00
_cell.angle_beta   90.00
_cell.angle_gamma   90.00
#
_symmetry.space_group_name_H-M   'P 1'
#
loop_
_entity.id
_entity.type
_entity.pdbx_description
1 polymer ?
#
loop_
_entity_poly.entity_id
_entity_poly.type
_entity_poly.pdbx_seq_one_letter_code
_entity_poly.pdbx_strand_id
1 'polypeptide(L)'
;MPSFCKNVFINCPFDKEYKPLLNALLFTIIDCGFKPRVASEISDSGDIRVAKINRLIRESCFSIHDICRIEPSIGKLPRFNMPFELGLDFGCKFHGPRKFKRKKFLILEEKRFRYQKVISDISGYDIKAHSNNPQILVEKVRHWILDTAVSPRKLNIPAPKRIWQRLNDFYSHFEIATKKAGYSRKHVRDIPVKEFVGYITDWKKLNPIHYES
;
A
#
# COMPACT_ATOMS: atom_id res chain seq x y z
N MET A 1 19.38 -4.12 10.03
CA MET A 1 18.32 -4.75 9.20
C MET A 1 18.37 -4.17 7.80
N PRO A 2 18.92 -4.91 6.81
CA PRO A 2 19.15 -4.42 5.45
C PRO A 2 17.90 -3.97 4.68
N SER A 3 16.68 -4.35 5.10
CA SER A 3 15.43 -4.07 4.39
C SER A 3 14.61 -2.87 4.89
N PHE A 4 15.02 -2.19 5.97
CA PHE A 4 14.20 -1.13 6.60
C PHE A 4 13.79 -0.03 5.61
N CYS A 5 14.74 0.50 4.83
CA CYS A 5 14.50 1.51 3.79
C CYS A 5 13.98 0.94 2.46
N LYS A 6 13.55 -0.33 2.44
CA LYS A 6 12.83 -0.93 1.30
C LYS A 6 11.41 -1.33 1.68
N ASN A 7 11.12 -1.51 2.96
CA ASN A 7 9.81 -1.90 3.45
C ASN A 7 8.85 -0.70 3.47
N VAL A 8 7.63 -0.95 3.00
CA VAL A 8 6.49 -0.03 3.04
C VAL A 8 5.39 -0.68 3.86
N PHE A 9 5.11 -0.17 5.06
CA PHE A 9 3.96 -0.58 5.84
C PHE A 9 2.68 -0.12 5.16
N ILE A 10 1.71 -1.01 4.99
CA ILE A 10 0.43 -0.68 4.35
C ILE A 10 -0.68 -0.87 5.37
N ASN A 11 -1.34 0.24 5.66
CA ASN A 11 -2.55 0.33 6.44
C ASN A 11 -3.65 0.77 5.48
N CYS A 12 -4.57 -0.13 5.12
CA CYS A 12 -5.65 0.14 4.17
C CYS A 12 -6.88 -0.75 4.45
N PRO A 13 -8.04 -0.44 3.87
CA PRO A 13 -9.19 -1.33 3.89
C PRO A 13 -8.90 -2.68 3.18
N PHE A 14 -9.65 -3.71 3.58
CA PHE A 14 -9.58 -5.06 3.00
C PHE A 14 -10.95 -5.56 2.50
N ASP A 15 -11.93 -4.66 2.41
CA ASP A 15 -13.23 -5.00 1.83
C ASP A 15 -13.12 -5.26 0.32
N LYS A 16 -14.11 -5.97 -0.22
CA LYS A 16 -14.14 -6.38 -1.63
C LYS A 16 -14.10 -5.18 -2.59
N GLU A 17 -14.71 -4.06 -2.20
CA GLU A 17 -14.75 -2.84 -3.01
C GLU A 17 -13.38 -2.14 -3.08
N TYR A 18 -12.56 -2.27 -2.04
CA TYR A 18 -11.19 -1.73 -2.00
C TYR A 18 -10.17 -2.63 -2.73
N LYS A 19 -10.48 -3.90 -3.02
CA LYS A 19 -9.55 -4.86 -3.61
C LYS A 19 -8.84 -4.35 -4.90
N PRO A 20 -9.51 -3.67 -5.86
CA PRO A 20 -8.84 -3.10 -7.02
C PRO A 20 -7.77 -2.05 -6.66
N LEU A 21 -8.05 -1.20 -5.65
CA LEU A 21 -7.10 -0.21 -5.14
C LEU A 21 -5.92 -0.88 -4.45
N LEU A 22 -6.19 -1.88 -3.59
CA LEU A 22 -5.15 -2.66 -2.92
C LEU A 22 -4.23 -3.33 -3.93
N ASN A 23 -4.76 -3.96 -4.98
CA ASN A 23 -3.95 -4.62 -5.99
C ASN A 23 -3.04 -3.62 -6.72
N ALA A 24 -3.59 -2.46 -7.12
CA ALA A 24 -2.81 -1.40 -7.76
C ALA A 24 -1.74 -0.81 -6.84
N LEU A 25 -2.05 -0.64 -5.55
CA LEU A 25 -1.11 -0.20 -4.52
C LEU A 25 0.07 -1.18 -4.38
N LEU A 26 -0.23 -2.47 -4.18
CA LEU A 26 0.77 -3.52 -4.03
C LEU A 26 1.66 -3.62 -5.26
N PHE A 27 1.05 -3.64 -6.45
CA PHE A 27 1.78 -3.67 -7.71
C PHE A 27 2.72 -2.48 -7.84
N THR A 28 2.23 -1.26 -7.61
CA THR A 28 3.03 -0.04 -7.73
C THR A 28 4.24 -0.07 -6.80
N ILE A 29 4.05 -0.46 -5.54
CA ILE A 29 5.14 -0.56 -4.55
C ILE A 29 6.21 -1.55 -5.02
N ILE A 30 5.77 -2.74 -5.47
CA ILE A 30 6.69 -3.78 -5.94
C ILE A 30 7.38 -3.35 -7.23
N ASP A 31 6.67 -2.79 -8.19
CA ASP A 31 7.22 -2.33 -9.48
C ASP A 31 8.23 -1.20 -9.31
N CYS A 32 8.00 -0.30 -8.34
CA CYS A 32 8.95 0.71 -7.88
C CYS A 32 10.16 0.16 -7.10
N GLY A 33 10.21 -1.15 -6.82
CA GLY A 33 11.36 -1.81 -6.18
C GLY A 33 11.39 -1.70 -4.65
N PHE A 34 10.20 -1.59 -4.05
CA PHE A 34 9.96 -1.62 -2.61
C PHE A 34 9.25 -2.92 -2.21
N LYS A 35 9.15 -3.16 -0.90
CA LYS A 35 8.57 -4.37 -0.33
C LYS A 35 7.34 -4.01 0.50
N PRO A 36 6.11 -4.36 0.06
CA PRO A 36 4.91 -4.11 0.84
C PRO A 36 4.93 -4.98 2.11
N ARG A 37 4.49 -4.42 3.24
CA ARG A 37 4.33 -5.11 4.53
C ARG A 37 2.90 -4.88 5.00
N VAL A 38 2.04 -5.89 4.81
CA VAL A 38 0.59 -5.76 4.98
C VAL A 38 0.13 -6.47 6.25
N ALA A 39 -0.67 -5.80 7.08
CA ALA A 39 -1.12 -6.35 8.36
C ALA A 39 -2.06 -7.56 8.22
N SER A 40 -2.72 -7.76 7.07
CA SER A 40 -3.61 -8.90 6.83
C SER A 40 -2.90 -10.24 6.64
N GLU A 41 -1.56 -10.28 6.53
CA GLU A 41 -0.80 -11.45 6.05
C GLU A 41 -0.56 -12.57 7.08
N ILE A 42 -1.01 -12.44 8.33
CA ILE A 42 -0.71 -13.43 9.38
C ILE A 42 -1.93 -13.53 10.27
N SER A 43 -2.75 -14.54 9.99
CA SER A 43 -3.85 -15.02 10.83
C SER A 43 -3.26 -15.96 11.89
N ASP A 44 -2.34 -15.45 12.71
CA ASP A 44 -1.92 -16.19 13.90
C ASP A 44 -2.87 -15.80 15.03
N SER A 45 -3.68 -16.78 15.45
CA SER A 45 -4.66 -16.65 16.52
C SER A 45 -4.03 -16.28 17.87
N GLY A 46 -2.71 -16.44 18.03
CA GLY A 46 -1.97 -16.13 19.25
C GLY A 46 -1.37 -14.73 19.36
N ASP A 47 -1.31 -13.96 18.26
CA ASP A 47 -0.61 -12.67 18.23
C ASP A 47 -1.61 -11.50 18.37
N ILE A 48 -1.44 -10.64 19.40
CA ILE A 48 -2.29 -9.45 19.57
C ILE A 48 -2.13 -8.56 18.33
N ARG A 49 -3.22 -8.31 17.59
CA ARG A 49 -3.24 -7.56 16.32
C ARG A 49 -2.43 -6.26 16.37
N VAL A 50 -2.56 -5.49 17.45
CA VAL A 50 -1.84 -4.23 17.66
C VAL A 50 -0.32 -4.44 17.79
N ALA A 51 0.13 -5.49 18.48
CA ALA A 51 1.55 -5.82 18.60
C ALA A 51 2.17 -6.12 17.24
N LYS A 52 1.43 -6.83 16.38
CA LYS A 52 1.83 -7.10 15.00
C LYS A 52 1.92 -5.82 14.16
N ILE A 53 0.93 -4.93 14.25
CA ILE A 53 0.96 -3.63 13.56
C ILE A 53 2.19 -2.83 13.99
N ASN A 54 2.47 -2.76 15.29
CA ASN A 54 3.65 -2.10 15.84
C ASN A 54 4.95 -2.73 15.30
N ARG A 55 5.03 -4.05 15.18
CA ARG A 55 6.18 -4.74 14.55
C ARG A 55 6.37 -4.30 13.10
N LEU A 56 5.32 -4.33 12.28
CA LEU A 56 5.40 -3.92 10.87
C LEU A 56 5.78 -2.45 10.70
N ILE A 57 5.24 -1.56 11.53
CA ILE A 57 5.59 -0.13 11.59
C ILE A 57 7.08 0.06 11.90
N ARG A 58 7.61 -0.67 12.89
CA ARG A 58 9.01 -0.57 13.33
C ARG A 58 9.99 -1.17 12.32
N GLU A 59 9.53 -2.07 11.46
CA GLU A 59 10.32 -2.70 10.39
C GLU A 59 10.28 -1.91 9.07
N SER A 60 9.52 -0.82 8.98
CA SER A 60 9.30 -0.07 7.74
C SER A 60 9.73 1.39 7.85
N CYS A 61 10.61 1.84 6.96
CA CYS A 61 10.98 3.26 6.85
C CYS A 61 9.88 4.08 6.17
N PHE A 62 9.06 3.42 5.37
CA PHE A 62 7.99 4.01 4.60
C PHE A 62 6.66 3.44 5.06
N SER A 63 5.59 4.24 5.02
CA SER A 63 4.24 3.76 5.31
C SER A 63 3.23 4.43 4.38
N ILE A 64 2.15 3.73 4.05
CA ILE A 64 1.01 4.26 3.30
C ILE A 64 -0.24 3.94 4.11
N HIS A 65 -1.02 4.99 4.40
CA HIS A 65 -2.23 4.92 5.23
C HIS A 65 -3.41 5.41 4.42
N ASP A 66 -4.34 4.53 4.08
CA ASP A 66 -5.57 4.89 3.39
C ASP A 66 -6.77 5.00 4.34
N ILE A 67 -7.09 6.22 4.73
CA ILE A 67 -8.14 6.49 5.71
C ILE A 67 -9.54 6.63 5.07
N CYS A 68 -9.78 6.18 3.84
CA CYS A 68 -11.03 6.45 3.11
C CYS A 68 -12.31 5.88 3.74
N ARG A 69 -12.24 4.83 4.57
CA ARG A 69 -13.42 4.19 5.17
C ARG A 69 -13.84 4.87 6.47
N ILE A 70 -14.30 6.12 6.35
CA ILE A 70 -14.75 6.94 7.48
C ILE A 70 -16.27 6.92 7.68
N GLU A 71 -17.02 6.57 6.64
CA GLU A 71 -18.48 6.57 6.69
C GLU A 71 -18.99 5.28 7.36
N PRO A 72 -20.02 5.38 8.24
CA PRO A 72 -20.71 4.21 8.73
C PRO A 72 -21.45 3.52 7.56
N SER A 73 -21.45 2.19 7.55
CA SER A 73 -22.40 1.45 6.72
C SER A 73 -23.79 1.50 7.36
N ILE A 74 -24.85 1.32 6.58
CA ILE A 74 -26.23 1.23 7.09
C ILE A 74 -26.29 0.22 8.25
N GLY A 75 -26.77 0.67 9.41
CA GLY A 75 -26.88 -0.15 10.62
C GLY A 75 -25.56 -0.48 11.32
N LYS A 76 -24.45 0.19 10.98
CA LYS A 76 -23.13 -0.04 11.59
C LYS A 76 -22.50 1.27 12.08
N LEU A 77 -21.62 1.15 13.07
CA LEU A 77 -20.79 2.26 13.55
C LEU A 77 -19.58 2.49 12.61
N PRO A 78 -19.05 3.72 12.55
CA PRO A 78 -17.83 4.00 11.79
C PRO A 78 -16.63 3.23 12.35
N ARG A 79 -15.69 2.83 11.47
CA ARG A 79 -14.47 2.12 11.86
C ARG A 79 -13.33 3.10 12.09
N PHE A 80 -12.77 3.10 13.29
CA PHE A 80 -11.64 3.97 13.65
C PHE A 80 -10.26 3.30 13.49
N ASN A 81 -10.22 2.03 13.09
CA ASN A 81 -8.98 1.25 13.03
C ASN A 81 -7.92 1.93 12.15
N MET A 82 -8.32 2.41 10.97
CA MET A 82 -7.43 3.07 10.00
C MET A 82 -6.78 4.34 10.60
N PRO A 83 -7.54 5.32 11.13
CA PRO A 83 -6.99 6.44 11.90
C PRO A 83 -6.16 6.04 13.12
N PHE A 84 -6.58 5.04 13.88
CA PHE A 84 -5.86 4.56 15.06
C PHE A 84 -4.46 4.03 14.69
N GLU A 85 -4.39 3.16 13.68
CA GLU A 85 -3.13 2.58 13.18
C GLU A 85 -2.22 3.66 12.54
N LEU A 86 -2.79 4.72 11.95
CA LEU A 86 -2.05 5.93 11.56
C LEU A 86 -1.46 6.67 12.78
N GLY A 87 -2.24 6.83 13.85
CA GLY A 87 -1.77 7.41 15.11
C GLY A 87 -0.58 6.65 15.73
N LEU A 88 -0.56 5.32 15.64
CA LEU A 88 0.59 4.51 16.07
C LEU A 88 1.86 4.83 15.27
N ASP A 89 1.74 5.04 13.95
CA ASP A 89 2.89 5.36 13.10
C ASP A 89 3.38 6.81 13.32
N PHE A 90 2.46 7.74 13.57
CA PHE A 90 2.77 9.08 14.09
C PHE A 90 3.59 8.98 15.38
N GLY A 91 3.12 8.22 16.37
CA GLY A 91 3.83 7.97 17.61
C GLY A 91 5.24 7.41 17.39
N CYS A 92 5.37 6.42 16.50
CA CYS A 92 6.65 5.82 16.13
C CYS A 92 7.63 6.87 15.56
N LYS A 93 7.18 7.74 14.66
CA LYS A 93 8.01 8.79 14.06
C LYS A 93 8.38 9.89 15.07
N PHE A 94 7.40 10.44 15.77
CA PHE A 94 7.57 11.67 16.55
C PHE A 94 8.05 11.42 17.98
N HIS A 95 7.81 10.25 18.56
CA HIS A 95 8.22 9.92 19.92
C HIS A 95 9.19 8.72 20.00
N GLY A 96 9.38 7.99 18.89
CA GLY A 96 10.33 6.89 18.85
C GLY A 96 11.81 7.31 18.71
N PRO A 97 12.74 6.33 18.82
CA PRO A 97 14.18 6.57 18.71
C PRO A 97 14.61 7.26 17.40
N ARG A 98 15.82 7.84 17.39
CA ARG A 98 16.39 8.63 16.27
C ARG A 98 16.22 7.98 14.89
N LYS A 99 16.33 6.65 14.79
CA LYS A 99 16.14 5.91 13.53
C LYS A 99 14.77 6.13 12.88
N PHE A 100 13.72 6.36 13.67
CA PHE A 100 12.35 6.54 13.19
C PHE A 100 12.03 7.98 12.75
N LYS A 101 12.89 8.95 13.07
CA LYS A 101 12.76 10.34 12.57
C LYS A 101 12.83 10.41 11.05
N ARG A 102 13.48 9.43 10.43
CA ARG A 102 13.58 9.28 8.97
C ARG A 102 12.30 8.70 8.33
N LYS A 103 11.33 8.25 9.12
CA LYS A 103 10.10 7.67 8.57
C LYS A 103 9.34 8.69 7.75
N LYS A 104 8.90 8.26 6.57
CA LYS A 104 8.05 9.03 5.67
C LYS A 104 6.76 8.24 5.48
N PHE A 105 5.64 8.93 5.46
CA PHE A 105 4.35 8.30 5.21
C PHE A 105 3.55 9.10 4.18
N LEU A 106 2.75 8.38 3.42
CA LEU A 106 1.71 8.91 2.55
C LEU A 106 0.36 8.67 3.22
N ILE A 107 -0.47 9.70 3.28
CA ILE A 107 -1.86 9.57 3.71
C ILE A 107 -2.73 9.69 2.47
N LEU A 108 -3.51 8.64 2.22
CA LEU A 108 -4.47 8.53 1.13
C LEU A 108 -5.89 8.65 1.67
N GLU A 109 -6.78 9.18 0.84
CA GLU A 109 -8.20 9.24 1.12
C GLU A 109 -8.97 9.24 -0.22
N GLU A 110 -10.27 8.95 -0.21
CA GLU A 110 -11.08 8.89 -1.43
C GLU A 110 -11.47 10.27 -2.00
N LYS A 111 -11.99 11.19 -1.18
CA LYS A 111 -12.51 12.52 -1.54
C LYS A 111 -11.85 13.66 -0.74
N ARG A 112 -11.22 14.59 -1.45
CA ARG A 112 -10.54 15.78 -0.87
C ARG A 112 -11.30 16.39 0.30
N PHE A 113 -10.57 16.65 1.40
CA PHE A 113 -11.03 17.33 2.61
C PHE A 113 -12.10 16.61 3.43
N ARG A 114 -12.60 15.43 3.02
CA ARG A 114 -13.62 14.70 3.80
C ARG A 114 -13.12 14.31 5.19
N TYR A 115 -11.83 14.01 5.31
CA TYR A 115 -11.16 13.69 6.58
C TYR A 115 -11.27 14.81 7.63
N GLN A 116 -11.42 16.08 7.24
CA GLN A 116 -11.49 17.21 8.19
C GLN A 116 -12.70 17.11 9.12
N LYS A 117 -13.75 16.42 8.68
CA LYS A 117 -14.96 16.20 9.47
C LYS A 117 -14.76 15.16 10.59
N VAL A 118 -13.71 14.35 10.52
CA VAL A 118 -13.51 13.20 11.41
C VAL A 118 -12.14 13.16 12.10
N ILE A 119 -11.13 13.80 11.52
CA ILE A 119 -9.77 13.91 12.06
C ILE A 119 -9.10 15.18 11.50
N SER A 120 -9.54 16.36 11.96
CA SER A 120 -9.03 17.65 11.48
C SER A 120 -7.56 17.88 11.83
N ASP A 121 -7.03 17.27 12.88
CA ASP A 121 -5.63 17.45 13.34
C ASP A 121 -4.58 17.07 12.28
N ILE A 122 -4.93 16.21 11.32
CA ILE A 122 -4.01 15.83 10.23
C ILE A 122 -4.04 16.80 9.03
N SER A 123 -4.80 17.90 9.09
CA SER A 123 -4.92 18.87 7.98
C SER A 123 -3.60 19.55 7.61
N GLY A 124 -2.62 19.57 8.51
CA GLY A 124 -1.27 20.06 8.24
C GLY A 124 -0.41 19.12 7.38
N TYR A 125 -0.93 17.92 7.04
CA TYR A 125 -0.24 16.96 6.17
C TYR A 125 -0.82 16.95 4.76
N ASP A 126 0.05 16.68 3.79
CA ASP A 126 -0.30 16.59 2.37
C ASP A 126 -1.04 15.27 2.06
N ILE A 127 -2.36 15.26 2.28
CA ILE A 127 -3.25 14.12 2.06
C ILE A 127 -3.65 14.05 0.59
N LYS A 128 -3.42 12.90 -0.05
CA LYS A 128 -3.71 12.70 -1.48
C LYS A 128 -5.04 11.96 -1.67
N ALA A 129 -5.93 12.57 -2.46
CA ALA A 129 -7.20 11.94 -2.83
C ALA A 129 -7.03 11.03 -4.06
N HIS A 130 -7.57 9.81 -4.01
CA HIS A 130 -7.51 8.84 -5.11
C HIS A 130 -8.83 8.66 -5.86
N SER A 131 -9.93 9.29 -5.42
CA SER A 131 -11.25 9.27 -6.08
C SER A 131 -11.80 7.86 -6.36
N ASN A 132 -11.48 6.90 -5.48
CA ASN A 132 -11.76 5.47 -5.68
C ASN A 132 -11.25 4.90 -7.02
N ASN A 133 -10.22 5.50 -7.63
CA ASN A 133 -9.69 5.14 -8.94
C ASN A 133 -8.27 4.56 -8.82
N PRO A 134 -8.06 3.28 -9.21
CA PRO A 134 -6.74 2.64 -9.15
C PRO A 134 -5.64 3.31 -9.97
N GLN A 135 -5.96 3.88 -11.13
CA GLN A 135 -4.98 4.58 -11.97
C GLN A 135 -4.52 5.89 -11.32
N ILE A 136 -5.43 6.63 -10.68
CA ILE A 136 -5.08 7.83 -9.90
C ILE A 136 -4.24 7.42 -8.67
N LEU A 137 -4.59 6.32 -8.00
CA LEU A 137 -3.81 5.80 -6.88
C LEU A 137 -2.36 5.48 -7.29
N VAL A 138 -2.17 4.81 -8.43
CA VAL A 138 -0.84 4.51 -9.00
C VAL A 138 -0.02 5.79 -9.16
N GLU A 139 -0.62 6.83 -9.73
CA GLU A 139 0.04 8.14 -9.90
C GLU A 139 0.46 8.73 -8.55
N LYS A 140 -0.46 8.84 -7.59
CA LYS A 140 -0.17 9.45 -6.27
C LYS A 140 0.90 8.68 -5.50
N VAL A 141 0.82 7.35 -5.49
CA VAL A 141 1.80 6.49 -4.83
C VAL A 141 3.16 6.60 -5.50
N ARG A 142 3.22 6.53 -6.84
CA ARG A 142 4.47 6.66 -7.59
C ARG A 142 5.14 8.00 -7.33
N HIS A 143 4.40 9.11 -7.41
CA HIS A 143 4.95 10.46 -7.19
C HIS A 143 5.52 10.57 -5.78
N TRP A 144 4.78 10.13 -4.77
CA TRP A 144 5.28 10.13 -3.40
C TRP A 144 6.54 9.28 -3.21
N ILE A 145 6.61 8.09 -3.82
CA ILE A 145 7.83 7.25 -3.78
C ILE A 145 9.00 8.00 -4.41
N LEU A 146 8.80 8.64 -5.58
CA LEU A 146 9.85 9.41 -6.23
C LEU A 146 10.38 10.52 -5.31
N ASP A 147 9.48 11.30 -4.70
CA ASP A 147 9.84 12.47 -3.91
C ASP A 147 10.52 12.12 -2.58
N THR A 148 10.20 10.96 -2.00
CA THR A 148 10.59 10.64 -0.62
C THR A 148 11.59 9.50 -0.48
N ALA A 149 11.64 8.58 -1.45
CA ALA A 149 12.34 7.30 -1.31
C ALA A 149 13.40 7.06 -2.39
N VAL A 150 13.47 7.91 -3.42
CA VAL A 150 14.40 7.80 -4.53
C VAL A 150 15.41 8.95 -4.48
N SER A 151 16.67 8.62 -4.71
CA SER A 151 17.70 9.65 -4.86
C SER A 151 17.54 10.35 -6.22
N PRO A 152 17.63 11.69 -6.30
CA PRO A 152 17.62 12.42 -7.57
C PRO A 152 18.65 11.91 -8.59
N ARG A 153 19.73 11.26 -8.12
CA ARG A 153 20.79 10.70 -8.97
C ARG A 153 20.51 9.28 -9.48
N LYS A 154 19.38 8.67 -9.10
CA LYS A 154 18.99 7.30 -9.47
C LYS A 154 17.49 7.23 -9.82
N LEU A 155 17.10 7.99 -10.84
CA LEU A 155 15.73 8.08 -11.37
C LEU A 155 15.31 6.83 -12.15
N ASN A 156 15.32 5.68 -11.47
CA ASN A 156 14.95 4.39 -12.06
C ASN A 156 13.54 3.97 -11.63
N ILE A 157 12.58 4.91 -11.65
CA ILE A 157 11.16 4.62 -11.41
C ILE A 157 10.31 5.01 -12.63
N PRO A 158 9.50 4.08 -13.20
CA PRO A 158 8.73 4.35 -14.40
C PRO A 158 7.72 5.48 -14.20
N ALA A 159 7.30 6.10 -15.31
CA ALA A 159 6.19 7.04 -15.32
C ALA A 159 4.87 6.34 -14.93
N PRO A 160 3.89 7.06 -14.34
CA PRO A 160 2.60 6.48 -13.92
C PRO A 160 1.90 5.67 -15.01
N LYS A 161 1.87 6.18 -16.25
CA LYS A 161 1.28 5.49 -17.41
C LYS A 161 1.95 4.13 -17.67
N ARG A 162 3.28 4.05 -17.54
CA ARG A 162 4.03 2.81 -17.75
C ARG A 162 3.75 1.79 -16.65
N ILE A 163 3.66 2.22 -15.39
CA ILE A 163 3.27 1.34 -14.28
C ILE A 163 1.85 0.81 -14.49
N TRP A 164 0.91 1.66 -14.93
CA TRP A 164 -0.46 1.26 -15.22
C TRP A 164 -0.55 0.23 -16.35
N GLN A 165 0.19 0.42 -17.44
CA GLN A 165 0.28 -0.56 -18.53
C GLN A 165 0.82 -1.91 -18.02
N ARG A 166 1.91 -1.87 -17.26
CA ARG A 166 2.52 -3.07 -16.67
C ARG A 166 1.58 -3.80 -15.71
N LEU A 167 0.75 -3.09 -14.95
CA LEU A 167 -0.28 -3.69 -14.12
C LEU A 167 -1.31 -4.45 -14.95
N ASN A 168 -1.73 -3.89 -16.09
CA ASN A 168 -2.66 -4.57 -17.00
C ASN A 168 -2.02 -5.81 -17.66
N ASP A 169 -0.76 -5.70 -18.10
CA ASP A 169 0.02 -6.83 -18.62
C ASP A 169 0.15 -7.95 -17.57
N PHE A 170 0.43 -7.57 -16.32
CA PHE A 170 0.45 -8.49 -15.19
C PHE A 170 -0.91 -9.17 -14.99
N TYR A 171 -2.03 -8.46 -15.07
CA TYR A 171 -3.34 -9.08 -14.88
C TYR A 171 -3.65 -10.16 -15.93
N SER A 172 -3.25 -9.95 -17.19
CA SER A 172 -3.37 -10.98 -18.24
C SER A 172 -2.54 -12.22 -17.89
N HIS A 173 -1.30 -12.05 -17.42
CA HIS A 173 -0.47 -13.17 -16.99
C HIS A 173 -1.03 -13.85 -15.73
N PHE A 174 -1.51 -13.06 -14.77
CA PHE A 174 -2.06 -13.52 -13.50
C PHE A 174 -3.31 -14.38 -13.72
N GLU A 175 -4.21 -14.02 -14.63
CA GLU A 175 -5.38 -14.84 -14.97
C GLU A 175 -4.96 -16.22 -15.50
N ILE A 176 -3.96 -16.28 -16.38
CA ILE A 176 -3.43 -17.54 -16.92
C ILE A 176 -2.77 -18.37 -15.81
N ALA A 177 -1.93 -17.74 -14.99
CA ALA A 177 -1.19 -18.41 -13.93
C ALA A 177 -2.11 -19.00 -12.85
N THR A 178 -3.13 -18.24 -12.43
CA THR A 178 -4.11 -18.69 -11.44
C THR A 178 -5.00 -19.81 -11.98
N LYS A 179 -5.41 -19.76 -13.25
CA LYS A 179 -6.13 -20.86 -13.89
C LYS A 179 -5.29 -22.16 -13.92
N LYS A 180 -4.01 -22.06 -14.26
CA LYS A 180 -3.08 -23.22 -14.22
C LYS A 180 -2.88 -23.77 -12.80
N ALA A 181 -2.91 -22.89 -11.79
CA ALA A 181 -2.83 -23.27 -10.38
C ALA A 181 -4.15 -23.84 -9.82
N GLY A 182 -5.20 -23.97 -10.63
CA GLY A 182 -6.47 -24.58 -10.23
C GLY A 182 -7.50 -23.61 -9.65
N TYR A 183 -7.25 -22.29 -9.66
CA TYR A 183 -8.25 -21.32 -9.24
C TYR A 183 -9.38 -21.19 -10.26
N SER A 184 -10.62 -21.24 -9.78
CA SER A 184 -11.78 -20.85 -10.59
C SER A 184 -11.83 -19.32 -10.74
N ARG A 185 -12.45 -18.82 -11.82
CA ARG A 185 -12.66 -17.37 -12.03
C ARG A 185 -13.32 -16.66 -10.84
N LYS A 186 -14.14 -17.37 -10.06
CA LYS A 186 -14.80 -16.81 -8.86
C LYS A 186 -13.84 -16.65 -7.69
N HIS A 187 -12.82 -17.50 -7.58
CA HIS A 187 -11.87 -17.50 -6.46
C HIS A 187 -10.61 -16.65 -6.71
N VAL A 188 -10.36 -16.21 -7.95
CA VAL A 188 -9.23 -15.30 -8.26
C VAL A 188 -9.29 -14.01 -7.42
N ARG A 189 -10.49 -13.54 -7.07
CA ARG A 189 -10.68 -12.34 -6.23
C ARG A 189 -10.37 -12.58 -4.75
N ASP A 190 -10.44 -13.83 -4.32
CA ASP A 190 -10.24 -14.26 -2.93
C ASP A 190 -8.79 -14.73 -2.68
N ILE A 191 -7.92 -14.65 -3.68
CA ILE A 191 -6.50 -15.02 -3.54
C ILE A 191 -5.88 -14.24 -2.38
N PRO A 192 -5.22 -14.94 -1.43
CA PRO A 192 -4.54 -14.31 -0.30
C PRO A 192 -3.54 -13.25 -0.77
N VAL A 193 -3.45 -12.14 -0.02
CA VAL A 193 -2.53 -11.03 -0.35
C VAL A 193 -1.09 -11.52 -0.51
N LYS A 194 -0.64 -12.44 0.35
CA LYS A 194 0.70 -13.03 0.30
C LYS A 194 0.99 -13.70 -1.05
N GLU A 195 0.02 -14.44 -1.58
CA GLU A 195 0.15 -15.13 -2.86
C GLU A 195 0.10 -14.15 -4.03
N PHE A 196 -0.80 -13.16 -3.98
CA PHE A 196 -0.85 -12.08 -4.96
C PHE A 196 0.49 -11.31 -5.05
N VAL A 197 1.10 -10.98 -3.91
CA VAL A 197 2.44 -10.36 -3.84
C VAL A 197 3.51 -11.28 -4.45
N GLY A 198 3.41 -12.59 -4.24
CA GLY A 198 4.27 -13.60 -4.87
C GLY A 198 4.18 -13.54 -6.39
N TYR A 199 2.97 -13.59 -6.95
CA TYR A 199 2.74 -13.49 -8.39
C TYR A 199 3.29 -12.19 -8.99
N ILE A 200 3.08 -11.03 -8.35
CA ILE A 200 3.66 -9.77 -8.83
C ILE A 200 5.19 -9.83 -8.83
N THR A 201 5.77 -10.36 -7.76
CA THR A 201 7.23 -10.44 -7.58
C THR A 201 7.86 -11.30 -8.66
N ASP A 202 7.28 -12.47 -8.95
CA ASP A 202 7.80 -13.38 -9.97
C ASP A 202 7.58 -12.82 -11.39
N TRP A 203 6.41 -12.24 -11.66
CA TRP A 203 6.17 -11.56 -12.93
C TRP A 203 7.16 -10.42 -13.16
N LYS A 204 7.46 -9.61 -12.13
CA LYS A 204 8.42 -8.51 -12.23
C LYS A 204 9.84 -8.99 -12.55
N LYS A 205 10.27 -10.13 -11.99
CA LYS A 205 11.59 -10.71 -12.32
C LYS A 205 11.70 -11.08 -13.80
N LEU A 206 10.62 -11.62 -14.37
CA LEU A 206 10.54 -11.99 -15.78
C LEU A 206 10.35 -10.77 -16.71
N ASN A 207 9.83 -9.67 -16.17
CA ASN A 207 9.53 -8.45 -16.92
C ASN A 207 10.22 -7.23 -16.29
N PRO A 208 11.57 -7.21 -16.23
CA PRO A 208 12.31 -6.11 -15.61
C PRO A 208 12.07 -4.79 -16.36
N ILE A 209 12.27 -3.68 -15.67
CA ILE A 209 12.24 -2.37 -16.31
C ILE A 209 13.63 -2.13 -16.92
N HIS A 210 13.70 -2.11 -18.25
CA HIS A 210 14.87 -1.67 -18.97
C HIS A 210 14.81 -0.14 -19.10
N TYR A 211 15.80 0.54 -18.53
CA TYR A 211 16.07 1.92 -18.89
C TYR A 211 17.09 1.85 -20.01
N GLU A 212 16.72 2.26 -21.22
CA GLU A 212 17.72 2.52 -22.26
C GLU A 212 18.66 3.60 -21.69
N SER A 213 19.93 3.24 -21.60
CA SER A 213 21.02 4.07 -21.11
C SER A 213 21.36 5.17 -22.10
#